data_AF-A0A451BKK5-F1
#
_entry.id   AF-A0A451BKK5-F1
#
_cell.length_a   1.000
_cell.length_b   1.000
_cell.length_c   1.000
_cell.angle_alpha   90.00
_cell.angle_beta   90.00
_cell.angle_gamma   90.00
#
_symmetry.space_group_name_H-M   'P 1'
#
loop_
_entity.id
_entity.type
_entity.pdbx_description
1 polymer ?
#
loop_
_entity_poly.entity_id
_entity_poly.type
_entity_poly.pdbx_seq_one_letter_code
_entity_poly.pdbx_strand_id
1 'polypeptide(L)' 'MGLETTLSNQPRSIRLEFHVVAINKAGEGEPSNGVLAMLRGG' A
#
# COMPACT_ATOMS: atom_id res chain seq x y z
N MET A 1 4.73 15.06 -8.35
CA MET A 1 4.07 15.13 -7.03
C MET A 1 2.82 14.26 -7.12
N GLY A 2 2.68 13.21 -6.31
CA GLY A 2 1.53 12.27 -6.41
C GLY A 2 1.88 10.79 -6.63
N LEU A 3 3.15 10.40 -6.47
CA LEU A 3 3.57 9.00 -6.46
C LEU A 3 3.61 8.41 -5.04
N GLU A 4 3.25 9.22 -4.04
CA GLU A 4 3.22 8.82 -2.63
C GLU A 4 1.84 9.06 -2.02
N THR A 5 1.49 8.22 -1.05
CA THR A 5 0.28 8.38 -0.24
C THR A 5 0.54 7.87 1.17
N THR A 6 -0.18 8.41 2.14
CA THR A 6 -0.18 7.90 3.51
C THR A 6 -1.52 7.25 3.78
N LEU A 7 -1.52 5.95 4.06
CA LEU A 7 -2.68 5.29 4.61
C LEU A 7 -2.69 5.51 6.13
N SER A 8 -3.85 5.84 6.70
CA SER A 8 -4.04 6.04 8.14
C SER A 8 -5.06 5.04 8.69
N ASN A 9 -5.14 4.91 10.02
CA ASN A 9 -6.08 4.02 10.72
C ASN A 9 -5.91 2.54 10.36
N GLN A 10 -4.70 2.10 10.03
CA GLN A 10 -4.42 0.68 9.91
C GLN A 10 -4.57 0.00 11.28
N PRO A 11 -5.01 -1.27 11.28
CA PRO A 11 -4.98 -2.08 12.48
C PRO A 11 -3.55 -2.12 13.06
N ARG A 12 -3.45 -1.87 14.37
CA ARG A 12 -2.19 -1.91 15.10
C ARG A 12 -1.80 -3.34 15.41
N SER A 13 -0.50 -3.57 15.52
CA SER A 13 0.07 -4.88 15.87
C SER A 13 -0.32 -6.03 14.93
N ILE A 14 -0.76 -5.69 13.71
CA ILE A 14 -1.10 -6.63 12.64
C ILE A 14 -0.17 -6.36 11.45
N ARG A 15 0.39 -7.44 10.90
CA ARG A 15 1.21 -7.39 9.69
C ARG A 15 0.31 -7.34 8.46
N LEU A 16 0.49 -6.31 7.64
CA LEU A 16 -0.22 -6.11 6.39
C LEU A 16 0.76 -6.20 5.23
N GLU A 17 0.29 -6.68 4.09
CA GLU A 17 0.99 -6.63 2.82
C GLU A 17 0.40 -5.52 1.95
N PHE A 18 1.26 -4.65 1.44
CA PHE A 18 0.88 -3.51 0.61
C PHE A 18 1.37 -3.72 -0.82
N HIS A 19 0.49 -3.46 -1.78
CA HIS A 19 0.80 -3.43 -3.20
C HIS A 19 0.40 -2.07 -3.78
N VAL A 20 1.12 -1.63 -4.81
CA VAL A 20 0.77 -0.46 -5.62
C VAL A 20 0.41 -0.94 -7.02
N VAL A 21 -0.72 -0.46 -7.53
CA VAL A 21 -1.19 -0.74 -8.89
C VAL A 21 -1.18 0.57 -9.68
N ALA A 22 -0.54 0.55 -10.85
CA ALA A 22 -0.57 1.70 -11.75
C ALA A 22 -1.87 1.70 -12.57
N ILE A 23 -2.55 2.83 -12.65
CA ILE A 23 -3.78 2.98 -13.44
C ILE A 23 -3.53 3.97 -14.57
N ASN A 24 -3.85 3.58 -15.80
CA ASN A 24 -3.77 4.44 -16.97
C ASN A 24 -5.01 4.27 -17.87
N LYS A 25 -5.00 4.85 -19.07
CA LYS A 25 -6.13 4.80 -20.02
C LYS A 25 -6.51 3.37 -20.45
N ALA A 26 -5.56 2.43 -20.46
CA ALA A 26 -5.81 1.03 -20.78
C ALA A 26 -6.36 0.24 -19.58
N GLY A 27 -6.30 0.78 -18.36
CA GLY A 27 -6.78 0.15 -17.14
C GLY A 27 -5.69 0.02 -16.07
N GLU A 28 -5.90 -0.96 -15.19
CA GLU A 28 -4.95 -1.35 -14.14
C GLU A 28 -3.79 -2.16 -14.75
N GLY A 29 -2.56 -1.83 -14.35
CA GLY A 29 -1.37 -2.63 -14.62
C GLY A 29 -1.18 -3.74 -13.59
N GLU A 30 -0.06 -4.46 -13.71
CA GLU A 30 0.31 -5.48 -12.73
C GLU A 30 0.63 -4.86 -11.36
N PRO A 31 0.32 -5.55 -10.25
CA PRO A 31 0.71 -5.12 -8.91
C PRO A 31 2.23 -5.06 -8.75
N SER A 32 2.71 -4.11 -7.95
CA SER A 32 4.10 -4.09 -7.51
C SER A 32 4.45 -5.30 -6.64
N ASN A 33 5.76 -5.50 -6.39
CA ASN A 33 6.22 -6.33 -5.29
C ASN A 33 5.52 -5.93 -3.98
N GLY A 34 5.16 -6.94 -3.18
CA GLY A 34 4.52 -6.74 -1.88
C GLY A 34 5.48 -6.18 -0.85
N VAL A 35 5.00 -5.22 -0.05
CA VAL A 35 5.72 -4.68 1.10
C VAL A 35 5.01 -5.12 2.37
N LEU A 36 5.71 -5.85 3.23
CA LEU A 36 5.18 -6.26 4.53
C LEU A 36 5.53 -5.23 5.60
N ALA A 37 4.52 -4.58 6.17
CA ALA A 37 4.68 -3.60 7.23
C ALA A 37 3.64 -3.79 8.34
N MET A 38 3.97 -3.32 9.54
CA MET A 38 3.09 -3.35 10.71
C MET A 38 3.15 -2.01 11.42
N LEU A 39 1.99 -1.42 11.70
CA LEU A 39 1.89 -0.25 12.56
C LEU A 39 2.01 -0.70 14.01
N ARG A 40 3.03 -0.22 14.72
CA ARG A 40 3.27 -0.61 16.12
C ARG A 40 2.16 -0.08 17.03
N GLY A 41 1.71 -0.93 17.96
CA GLY A 41 1.02 -0.48 19.16
C GLY A 41 1.95 0.34 20.04
N GLY A 42 1.41 1.37 20.70
CA GLY A 42 2.13 2.09 21.76
C GLY A 42 2.19 1.28 23.04
#